data_AF-A0A8I1RXN1-F1
#
_entry.id   AF-A0A8I1RXN1-F1
#
_cell.length_a   1.000
_cell.length_b   1.000
_cell.length_c   1.000
_cell.angle_alpha   90.00
_cell.angle_beta   90.00
_cell.angle_gamma   90.00
#
_symmetry.space_group_name_H-M   'P 1'
#
loop_
_entity.id
_entity.type
_entity.pdbx_description
1 polymer ?
#
loop_
_entity_poly.entity_id
_entity_poly.type
_entity_poly.pdbx_seq_one_letter_code
_entity_poly.pdbx_strand_id
1 'polypeptide(L)' 'MIGAATQAGGVGMRRKVVLLVAAGVALFIAANAHLIYVATTSQPDCVAHVRHGEGSPNNFSAAASSCSPKIAKPTKASAE' A
#
# COMPACT_ATOMS: atom_id res chain seq x y z
N MET A 1 -39.71 -18.62 47.32
CA MET A 1 -39.55 -17.20 46.95
C MET A 1 -39.03 -17.15 45.52
N ILE A 2 -39.74 -16.39 44.69
CA ILE A 2 -39.64 -16.31 43.22
C ILE A 2 -38.48 -15.39 42.84
N GLY A 3 -37.77 -15.66 41.74
CA GLY A 3 -36.89 -14.65 41.15
C GLY A 3 -35.91 -15.12 40.08
N ALA A 4 -36.35 -15.86 39.06
CA ALA A 4 -35.59 -16.02 37.82
C ALA A 4 -35.72 -14.72 37.00
N ALA A 5 -34.69 -13.87 37.04
CA ALA A 5 -34.59 -12.71 36.17
C ALA A 5 -34.22 -13.15 34.75
N THR A 6 -35.23 -13.50 33.95
CA THR A 6 -35.05 -13.67 32.51
C THR A 6 -34.92 -12.27 31.88
N GLN A 7 -33.71 -11.93 31.42
CA GLN A 7 -33.39 -10.62 30.86
C GLN A 7 -33.96 -10.46 29.45
N ALA A 8 -35.05 -9.71 29.33
CA ALA A 8 -35.65 -9.28 28.07
C ALA A 8 -34.83 -8.15 27.43
N GLY A 9 -33.74 -8.47 26.72
CA GLY A 9 -32.88 -7.46 26.04
C GLY A 9 -32.37 -7.84 24.64
N GLY A 10 -32.83 -8.96 24.07
CA GLY A 10 -32.11 -9.68 23.02
C GLY A 10 -32.09 -9.08 21.61
N VAL A 11 -33.02 -8.21 21.22
CA VAL A 11 -33.15 -7.79 19.81
C VAL A 11 -32.35 -6.51 19.49
N GLY A 12 -32.37 -5.53 20.39
CA GLY A 12 -31.69 -4.24 20.19
C GLY A 12 -30.16 -4.35 20.23
N MET A 13 -29.62 -5.12 21.19
CA MET A 13 -28.16 -5.30 21.31
C MET A 13 -27.58 -6.08 20.13
N ARG A 14 -28.24 -7.16 19.72
CA ARG A 14 -27.80 -7.96 18.56
C ARG A 14 -27.78 -7.13 17.27
N ARG A 15 -28.80 -6.31 17.02
CA ARG A 15 -28.83 -5.39 15.87
C ARG A 15 -27.69 -4.37 15.92
N LYS A 16 -27.43 -3.77 17.09
CA LYS A 16 -26.31 -2.83 17.27
C LYS A 16 -24.96 -3.48 16.99
N VAL A 17 -24.74 -4.69 17.51
CA VAL A 17 -23.50 -5.46 17.25
C VAL A 17 -23.35 -5.76 15.76
N VAL A 18 -24.41 -6.22 15.08
CA VAL A 18 -24.37 -6.48 13.63
C VAL A 18 -24.04 -5.22 12.85
N LEU A 19 -24.65 -4.07 13.19
CA LEU A 19 -24.35 -2.79 12.53
C LEU A 19 -22.90 -2.36 12.73
N LEU A 20 -22.36 -2.52 13.94
CA LEU A 20 -20.96 -2.18 14.22
C LEU A 20 -19.99 -3.08 13.46
N VAL A 21 -20.25 -4.39 13.40
CA VAL A 21 -19.45 -5.32 12.62
C VAL A 21 -19.51 -4.98 11.13
N ALA A 22 -20.70 -4.73 10.59
CA ALA A 22 -20.87 -4.35 9.19
C ALA A 22 -20.12 -3.05 8.85
N ALA A 23 -20.20 -2.05 9.73
CA ALA A 23 -19.46 -0.79 9.58
C ALA A 23 -17.94 -1.02 9.61
N GLY A 24 -17.43 -1.84 10.53
CA GLY A 24 -16.02 -2.19 10.60
C GLY A 24 -15.52 -2.92 9.34
N VAL A 25 -16.30 -3.87 8.83
CA VAL A 25 -15.99 -4.57 7.57
C VAL A 25 -15.99 -3.62 6.39
N ALA A 26 -16.98 -2.73 6.28
CA ALA A 26 -17.04 -1.74 5.21
C ALA A 26 -15.83 -0.80 5.24
N LEU A 27 -15.43 -0.34 6.42
CA LEU A 27 -14.25 0.51 6.61
C LEU A 27 -12.96 -0.21 6.22
N PHE A 28 -12.81 -1.47 6.63
CA PHE A 28 -11.65 -2.28 6.26
C PHE A 28 -11.56 -2.45 4.74
N ILE A 29 -12.66 -2.77 4.06
CA ILE A 29 -12.70 -2.90 2.60
C ILE A 29 -12.31 -1.58 1.93
N ALA A 30 -12.89 -0.45 2.37
CA ALA A 30 -12.60 0.86 1.81
C ALA A 30 -11.12 1.26 1.96
N ALA A 31 -10.53 1.01 3.13
CA ALA A 31 -9.11 1.28 3.38
C ALA A 31 -8.21 0.48 2.44
N ASN A 32 -8.46 -0.82 2.28
CA ASN A 32 -7.66 -1.66 1.38
C ASN A 32 -7.86 -1.28 -0.10
N ALA A 33 -9.09 -0.95 -0.52
CA ALA A 33 -9.37 -0.45 -1.87
C ALA A 33 -8.62 0.85 -2.16
N HIS A 34 -8.53 1.75 -1.19
CA HIS A 34 -7.75 2.99 -1.31
C HIS A 34 -6.25 2.70 -1.51
N LEU A 35 -5.68 1.72 -0.82
CA LEU A 35 -4.28 1.34 -1.02
C LEU A 35 -4.02 0.84 -2.44
N ILE A 36 -4.93 0.01 -2.99
CA ILE A 36 -4.84 -0.45 -4.38
C ILE A 36 -4.92 0.74 -5.35
N TYR A 37 -5.87 1.67 -5.13
CA TYR A 37 -6.01 2.86 -5.94
C TYR A 37 -4.75 3.73 -5.95
N VAL A 38 -4.15 3.97 -4.78
CA VAL A 38 -2.89 4.73 -4.69
C VAL A 38 -1.78 4.00 -5.42
N ALA A 39 -1.62 2.69 -5.22
CA ALA A 39 -0.58 1.90 -5.86
C ALA A 39 -0.65 1.93 -7.40
N THR A 40 -1.85 2.02 -7.99
CA THR A 40 -2.03 2.07 -9.45
C THR A 40 -2.07 3.49 -10.02
N THR A 41 -2.49 4.48 -9.22
CA THR A 41 -2.64 5.88 -9.67
C THR A 41 -1.37 6.69 -9.47
N SER A 42 -0.48 6.27 -8.57
CA SER A 42 0.87 6.79 -8.48
C SER A 42 1.68 6.32 -9.69
N GLN A 43 1.42 6.93 -10.85
CA GLN A 43 2.41 7.06 -11.91
C GLN A 43 3.32 8.20 -11.46
N PRO A 44 4.45 7.95 -10.76
CA PRO A 44 5.44 9.00 -10.67
C PRO A 44 5.85 9.30 -12.11
N ASP A 45 5.74 10.56 -12.53
CA ASP A 45 6.29 10.96 -13.82
C ASP A 45 7.70 10.38 -13.91
N CYS A 46 7.96 9.61 -14.98
CA CYS A 46 9.29 9.10 -15.24
C CYS A 46 10.17 10.31 -15.55
N VAL A 47 10.83 10.85 -14.52
CA VAL A 47 11.89 11.84 -14.69
C VAL A 47 12.91 11.28 -15.68
N ALA A 48 13.45 12.12 -16.56
CA ALA A 48 14.48 11.71 -17.51
C ALA A 48 15.58 10.99 -16.74
N HIS A 49 15.71 9.67 -16.92
CA HIS A 49 16.63 8.85 -16.16
C HIS A 49 18.07 9.21 -16.56
N VAL A 50 18.66 10.13 -15.80
CA VAL A 50 20.09 10.42 -15.86
C VAL A 50 20.82 9.25 -15.20
N ARG A 51 21.75 8.62 -15.92
CA ARG A 51 22.44 7.44 -15.39
C ARG A 51 23.20 7.81 -14.12
N HIS A 52 23.48 6.78 -13.31
CA HIS A 52 24.32 6.93 -12.15
C HIS A 52 25.68 7.55 -12.55
N GLY A 53 26.04 8.68 -11.95
CA GLY A 53 27.28 9.42 -12.26
C GLY A 53 27.16 10.50 -13.33
N GLU A 54 26.04 10.62 -14.04
CA GLU A 54 25.83 11.63 -15.09
C GLU A 54 25.08 12.89 -14.59
N GLY A 55 25.00 13.06 -13.27
CA GLY A 55 24.21 14.11 -12.62
C GLY A 55 24.80 15.50 -12.85
N SER A 56 23.94 16.51 -12.84
CA SER A 56 24.31 17.92 -12.98
C SER A 56 23.66 18.72 -11.84
N PRO A 57 24.17 19.91 -11.45
CA PRO A 57 23.56 20.71 -10.39
C PRO A 57 22.04 20.92 -10.51
N ASN A 58 21.47 20.83 -11.71
CA ASN A 58 20.02 20.96 -11.96
C ASN A 58 19.30 19.64 -12.30
N ASN A 59 19.98 18.48 -12.26
CA ASN A 59 19.42 17.18 -12.62
C ASN A 59 19.90 16.07 -11.66
N PHE A 60 18.96 15.34 -11.07
CA PHE A 60 19.27 14.23 -10.17
C PHE A 60 19.48 12.92 -10.95
N SER A 61 20.66 12.30 -10.79
CA SER A 61 20.93 10.95 -11.30
C SER A 61 20.20 9.88 -10.50
N ALA A 62 20.02 8.73 -11.14
CA ALA A 62 19.62 7.51 -10.45
C ALA A 62 20.55 7.22 -9.24
N ALA A 63 19.93 6.95 -8.09
CA ALA A 63 20.64 6.49 -6.90
C ALA A 63 21.35 5.16 -7.17
N ALA A 64 22.45 4.90 -6.46
CA ALA A 64 23.17 3.64 -6.55
C ALA A 64 22.27 2.48 -6.14
N SER A 65 22.19 1.43 -6.95
CA SER A 65 21.41 0.22 -6.62
C SER A 65 22.08 -0.55 -5.47
N SER A 66 21.32 -0.97 -4.46
CA SER A 66 21.83 -1.83 -3.37
C SER A 66 22.07 -3.29 -3.78
N CYS A 67 21.75 -3.66 -5.03
CA CYS A 67 22.08 -4.97 -5.55
C CYS A 67 23.60 -5.10 -5.70
N SER A 68 24.18 -6.21 -5.24
CA SER A 68 25.52 -6.63 -5.68
C SER A 68 25.37 -7.28 -7.04
N PRO A 69 25.73 -6.62 -8.17
CA PRO A 69 25.69 -7.28 -9.46
C PRO A 69 26.62 -8.49 -9.40
N LYS A 70 26.05 -9.69 -9.63
CA LYS A 70 26.84 -10.84 -10.03
C LYS A 70 27.48 -10.44 -11.36
N ILE A 71 28.79 -10.20 -11.36
CA ILE A 71 29.65 -9.83 -12.50
C ILE A 71 28.93 -10.08 -13.84
N ALA A 72 28.35 -9.03 -14.40
CA ALA A 72 27.76 -9.12 -15.72
C ALA A 72 28.91 -9.33 -16.70
N LYS A 73 28.83 -10.41 -17.50
CA LYS A 73 29.72 -10.58 -18.66
C LYS A 73 29.69 -9.31 -19.51
N PRO A 74 30.79 -8.94 -20.17
CA PRO A 74 30.84 -7.74 -21.00
C PRO A 74 29.83 -7.87 -22.13
N THR A 75 28.72 -7.13 -22.04
CA THR A 75 27.84 -6.89 -23.17
C THR A 75 28.18 -5.53 -23.75
N LYS A 76 28.19 -5.49 -25.08
CA LYS A 76 28.63 -4.40 -25.97
C LYS A 76 27.88 -3.09 -25.74
N ALA A 77 28.18 -2.37 -24.67
CA ALA A 77 27.71 -1.00 -24.44
C ALA A 77 28.86 0.00 -24.22
N SER A 78 30.10 -0.42 -24.52
CA SER A 78 31.28 0.46 -24.55
C SER A 78 31.89 0.39 -25.95
N ALA A 79 31.17 0.91 -26.93
CA ALA A 79 31.68 1.16 -28.28
C ALA A 79 30.82 2.26 -28.92
N GLU A 80 30.79 3.43 -28.28
CA GLU A 80 30.76 4.74 -28.94
C GLU A 80 31.15 5.81 -27.92
#